data_AF-A0A1E1L343-F1
#
_entry.id   AF-A0A1E1L343-F1
#
_cell.length_a   1.000
_cell.length_b   1.000
_cell.length_c   1.000
_cell.angle_alpha   90.00
_cell.angle_beta   90.00
_cell.angle_gamma   90.00
#
_symmetry.space_group_name_H-M   'P 1'
#
loop_
_entity.id
_entity.type
_entity.pdbx_description
1 polymer ?
#
loop_
_entity_poly.entity_id
_entity_poly.type
_entity_poly.pdbx_seq_one_letter_code
_entity_poly.pdbx_strand_id
1 'polypeptide(L)'
;MRQNTYDDPFMIPPDKSPPAPPPSDRFRWARPRRMSFFRYRQNKIIVTLALVAILGMIRRLPSTAYPLTKLSDDIDIYNSTIIPYVAFQPPESGKYRAPDIVDTFQSYKFRNTCNVSSLDLHTPFSPLCKDRTSMLTAMSSGGRIGHDAPYMPRGCDMRWFNTDEICEILERFDKVVLIGDSMLRHIIGSMNILIRKDLGYGAVTDWNFSLQERKECFCNEQFDVKACSVQGIYKTQDVMSHDPESVSCSNTINVIMDQIVRYPVPKDELDRLQEDLVRQSKKPIAVILGHGLWSNLDLQSSVNWLDGVLSTVRDTLGKDWTGLFITPNAAGKEKPDDWIVTQGNKALMLYEEAMGIIVKERGIDHLGTWNMSIQSNKFDGVHLDMKGNLVKAMMVLNWLNLVEGV
;
A
#
# COMPACT_ATOMS: atom_id res chain seq x y z
N MET A 1 33.08 -24.57 11.49
CA MET A 1 32.95 -23.15 11.08
C MET A 1 33.03 -23.11 9.56
N ARG A 2 31.88 -23.03 8.88
CA ARG A 2 31.80 -22.75 7.44
C ARG A 2 30.89 -21.54 7.31
N GLN A 3 31.45 -20.43 6.84
CA GLN A 3 30.68 -19.26 6.40
C GLN A 3 29.99 -19.65 5.09
N ASN A 4 28.67 -19.77 5.13
CA ASN A 4 27.85 -19.75 3.92
C ASN A 4 27.55 -18.29 3.62
N THR A 5 28.29 -17.71 2.67
CA THR A 5 27.91 -16.48 1.98
C THR A 5 26.82 -16.85 0.98
N TYR A 6 25.56 -16.60 1.34
CA TYR A 6 24.48 -16.52 0.36
C TYR A 6 24.61 -15.16 -0.32
N ASP A 7 25.42 -15.12 -1.38
CA ASP A 7 25.39 -14.04 -2.35
C ASP A 7 24.08 -14.13 -3.13
N ASP A 8 23.19 -13.20 -2.84
CA ASP A 8 21.93 -13.03 -3.54
C ASP A 8 22.16 -12.10 -4.75
N PRO A 9 22.00 -12.57 -6.00
CA PRO A 9 22.21 -11.79 -7.22
C PRO A 9 21.15 -10.70 -7.44
N PHE A 10 20.15 -10.56 -6.57
CA PHE A 10 18.97 -9.71 -6.78
C PHE A 10 19.05 -8.32 -6.12
N MET A 11 20.25 -7.83 -5.76
CA MET A 11 20.46 -6.47 -5.24
C MET A 11 21.69 -5.74 -5.80
N ILE A 12 22.42 -6.33 -6.77
CA ILE A 12 23.59 -5.69 -7.39
C ILE A 12 23.33 -5.56 -8.90
N PRO A 13 23.28 -4.34 -9.47
CA PRO A 13 23.32 -4.19 -10.92
C PRO A 13 24.62 -4.81 -11.46
N PRO A 14 24.59 -5.57 -12.58
CA PRO A 14 25.81 -6.09 -13.16
C PRO A 14 26.75 -4.92 -13.53
N ASP A 15 27.89 -4.92 -12.85
CA ASP A 15 29.15 -4.24 -13.15
C ASP A 15 29.07 -3.04 -14.13
N LYS A 16 28.80 -1.87 -13.57
CA LYS A 16 29.30 -0.59 -14.10
C LYS A 16 29.80 0.23 -12.92
N SER A 17 31.08 0.11 -12.61
CA SER A 17 31.80 1.04 -11.75
C SER A 17 31.43 2.50 -12.14
N PRO A 18 30.92 3.34 -11.22
CA PRO A 18 30.70 4.74 -11.50
C PRO A 18 32.06 5.44 -11.74
N PRO A 19 32.17 6.39 -12.68
CA PRO A 19 33.39 7.17 -12.86
C PRO A 19 33.69 7.94 -11.57
N ALA A 20 34.96 7.91 -11.15
CA ALA A 20 35.44 8.57 -9.94
C ALA A 20 35.04 10.07 -9.92
N PRO A 21 34.57 10.60 -8.78
CA PRO A 21 34.24 12.01 -8.68
C PRO A 21 35.51 12.87 -8.80
N PRO A 22 35.43 14.04 -9.46
CA PRO A 22 36.54 14.99 -9.46
C PRO A 22 36.83 15.51 -8.05
N PRO A 23 38.08 15.88 -7.73
CA PRO A 23 38.48 16.26 -6.39
C PRO A 23 37.68 17.49 -5.92
N SER A 24 36.92 17.32 -4.84
CA SER A 24 36.15 18.41 -4.25
C SER A 24 37.07 19.34 -3.46
N ASP A 25 37.29 20.54 -3.98
CA ASP A 25 37.87 21.62 -3.19
C ASP A 25 36.89 22.13 -2.13
N ARG A 26 37.46 22.37 -0.95
CA ARG A 26 36.84 22.68 0.33
C ARG A 26 35.80 23.81 0.26
N PHE A 27 34.54 23.51 0.56
CA PHE A 27 33.59 24.50 1.07
C PHE A 27 33.50 24.40 2.60
N ARG A 28 34.25 25.29 3.28
CA ARG A 28 34.13 25.53 4.73
C ARG A 28 32.93 26.45 4.97
N TRP A 29 31.87 25.93 5.58
CA TRP A 29 30.82 26.77 6.15
C TRP A 29 31.31 27.43 7.45
N ALA A 30 31.28 28.76 7.47
CA ALA A 30 31.57 29.57 8.64
C ALA A 30 30.43 29.47 9.67
N ARG A 31 30.79 29.21 10.94
CA ARG A 31 29.85 29.25 12.08
C ARG A 31 29.38 30.69 12.34
N PRO A 32 28.08 30.96 12.54
CA PRO A 32 27.64 32.25 13.06
C PRO A 32 27.99 32.39 14.55
N ARG A 33 28.55 33.54 14.91
CA ARG A 33 28.82 33.96 16.29
C ARG A 33 27.52 34.15 17.07
N ARG A 34 27.48 33.60 18.29
CA ARG A 34 26.53 33.97 19.35
C ARG A 34 26.63 35.47 19.63
N MET A 35 25.55 36.22 19.41
CA MET A 35 25.35 37.53 20.05
C MET A 35 24.40 37.35 21.23
N SER A 36 24.86 37.79 22.40
CA SER A 36 24.13 37.85 23.65
C SER A 36 23.75 39.32 23.88
N PHE A 37 22.50 39.69 23.70
CA PHE A 37 21.91 40.89 24.30
C PHE A 37 20.40 40.72 24.48
N PHE A 38 19.87 41.35 25.55
CA PHE A 38 18.47 41.38 26.01
C PHE A 38 17.95 40.23 26.88
N ARG A 39 18.49 40.14 28.10
CA ARG A 39 17.69 39.76 29.28
C ARG A 39 16.88 40.99 29.72
N TYR A 40 15.66 41.13 29.23
CA TYR A 40 14.69 42.06 29.82
C TYR A 40 13.26 41.48 29.76
N ARG A 41 12.72 41.20 30.96
CA ARG A 41 11.29 41.03 31.31
C ARG A 41 10.42 40.08 30.46
N GLN A 42 10.70 38.78 30.45
CA GLN A 42 9.76 37.76 29.94
C GLN A 42 8.60 37.43 30.89
N ASN A 43 8.76 37.60 32.21
CA ASN A 43 7.74 37.14 33.18
C ASN A 43 6.46 37.99 33.22
N LYS A 44 6.47 39.23 32.70
CA LYS A 44 5.26 40.09 32.72
C LYS A 44 4.36 39.91 31.51
N ILE A 45 4.92 39.49 30.37
CA ILE A 45 4.14 39.30 29.12
C ILE A 45 3.33 38.00 29.20
N ILE A 46 3.91 36.93 29.77
CA ILE A 46 3.25 35.63 29.91
C ILE A 46 2.02 35.71 30.83
N VAL A 47 2.12 36.44 31.95
CA VAL A 47 1.00 36.62 32.89
C VAL A 47 -0.14 37.45 32.25
N THR A 48 0.21 38.43 31.43
CA THR A 48 -0.79 39.28 30.76
C THR A 48 -1.52 38.51 29.65
N LEU A 49 -0.82 37.68 28.88
CA LEU A 49 -1.43 36.84 27.84
C LEU A 49 -2.32 35.73 28.44
N ALA A 50 -1.95 35.16 29.57
CA ALA A 50 -2.76 34.15 30.26
C ALA A 50 -4.10 34.72 30.78
N LEU A 51 -4.09 35.94 31.32
CA LEU A 51 -5.32 36.59 31.81
C LEU A 51 -6.28 36.96 30.67
N VAL A 52 -5.76 37.38 29.51
CA VAL A 52 -6.60 37.68 28.34
C VAL A 52 -7.20 36.42 27.74
N ALA A 53 -6.48 35.29 27.72
CA ALA A 53 -7.00 34.02 27.25
C ALA A 53 -8.15 33.48 28.14
N ILE A 54 -8.03 33.62 29.47
CA ILE A 54 -9.07 33.20 30.41
C ILE A 54 -10.33 34.08 30.27
N LEU A 55 -10.17 35.40 30.12
CA LEU A 55 -11.29 36.33 29.88
C LEU A 55 -11.97 36.11 28.51
N GLY A 56 -11.22 35.64 27.49
CA GLY A 56 -11.77 35.26 26.19
C GLY A 56 -12.60 33.97 26.23
N MET A 57 -12.21 33.00 27.07
CA MET A 57 -12.93 31.73 27.23
C MET A 57 -14.22 31.87 28.05
N ILE A 58 -14.27 32.78 29.03
CA ILE A 58 -15.48 33.03 29.83
C ILE A 58 -16.56 33.79 29.03
N ARG A 59 -16.21 34.49 27.95
CA ARG A 59 -17.17 35.22 27.08
C ARG A 59 -17.68 34.43 25.88
N ARG A 60 -17.33 33.15 25.72
CA ARG A 60 -17.82 32.27 24.63
C ARG A 60 -18.50 31.00 25.15
N LEU A 61 -19.35 31.13 26.16
CA LEU A 61 -20.33 30.11 26.51
C LEU A 61 -21.65 30.42 25.80
N PRO A 62 -22.01 29.75 24.69
CA PRO A 62 -23.36 29.81 24.16
C PRO A 62 -24.31 29.04 25.10
N SER A 63 -25.28 29.74 25.68
CA SER A 63 -26.40 29.12 26.38
C SER A 63 -27.44 28.64 25.36
N THR A 64 -27.33 27.40 24.91
CA THR A 64 -28.45 26.72 24.23
C THR A 64 -28.46 25.26 24.65
N ALA A 65 -29.32 24.95 25.62
CA ALA A 65 -29.84 23.62 25.81
C ALA A 65 -30.70 23.27 24.60
N TYR A 66 -30.26 22.32 23.77
CA TYR A 66 -31.11 21.69 22.78
C TYR A 66 -31.72 20.42 23.38
N PRO A 67 -33.03 20.20 23.24
CA PRO A 67 -33.65 18.96 23.68
C PRO A 67 -33.19 17.80 22.79
N LEU A 68 -32.96 16.64 23.43
CA LEU A 68 -32.83 15.36 22.75
C LEU A 68 -34.16 15.05 22.02
N THR A 69 -34.25 15.43 20.76
CA THR A 69 -35.21 14.83 19.84
C THR A 69 -34.63 13.54 19.28
N LYS A 70 -35.36 12.46 19.57
CA LYS A 70 -35.23 11.12 19.02
C LYS A 70 -35.21 11.21 17.48
N LEU A 71 -34.04 11.03 16.87
CA LEU A 71 -33.90 10.92 15.41
C LEU A 71 -34.05 9.43 15.03
N SER A 72 -35.31 9.00 14.95
CA SER A 72 -35.71 7.81 14.21
C SER A 72 -36.49 8.31 13.00
N ASP A 73 -36.26 7.61 11.90
CA ASP A 73 -36.99 7.62 10.63
C ASP A 73 -36.36 8.47 9.52
N ASP A 74 -35.76 7.71 8.59
CA ASP A 74 -35.62 7.98 7.16
C ASP A 74 -35.13 9.35 6.74
N ILE A 75 -33.82 9.49 6.82
CA ILE A 75 -33.10 10.47 6.03
C ILE A 75 -32.93 9.89 4.61
N ASP A 76 -33.80 10.31 3.69
CA ASP A 76 -33.63 10.21 2.23
C ASP A 76 -32.31 10.89 1.82
N ILE A 77 -31.23 10.12 1.64
CA ILE A 77 -29.91 10.65 1.29
C ILE A 77 -29.25 9.88 0.13
N TYR A 78 -29.16 10.63 -0.98
CA TYR A 78 -28.41 10.47 -2.24
C TYR A 78 -28.95 9.50 -3.29
N ASN A 79 -29.19 10.06 -4.50
CA ASN A 79 -29.16 9.35 -5.78
C ASN A 79 -27.91 8.46 -5.83
N SER A 80 -28.05 7.20 -5.42
CA SER A 80 -27.01 6.18 -5.51
C SER A 80 -27.00 5.66 -6.94
N THR A 81 -25.91 5.91 -7.66
CA THR A 81 -25.64 5.18 -8.90
C THR A 81 -25.39 3.73 -8.50
N ILE A 82 -26.35 2.84 -8.77
CA ILE A 82 -26.14 1.40 -8.56
C ILE A 82 -25.03 0.98 -9.53
N ILE A 83 -23.90 0.53 -9.00
CA ILE A 83 -22.83 -0.03 -9.82
C ILE A 83 -23.12 -1.52 -9.96
N PRO A 84 -23.39 -2.04 -11.16
CA PRO A 84 -23.62 -3.46 -11.30
C PRO A 84 -22.33 -4.24 -10.93
N TYR A 85 -22.52 -5.44 -10.38
CA TYR A 85 -21.44 -6.41 -10.09
C TYR A 85 -20.49 -6.14 -8.92
N VAL A 86 -20.56 -5.00 -8.23
CA VAL A 86 -19.74 -4.76 -7.03
C VAL A 86 -20.21 -5.60 -5.84
N ALA A 87 -19.28 -6.04 -4.98
CA ALA A 87 -19.63 -6.77 -3.76
C ALA A 87 -20.32 -5.83 -2.77
N PHE A 88 -19.85 -4.59 -2.68
CA PHE A 88 -20.41 -3.56 -1.81
C PHE A 88 -20.65 -2.24 -2.57
N GLN A 89 -21.89 -1.72 -2.48
CA GLN A 89 -22.40 -0.58 -3.25
C GLN A 89 -22.11 0.78 -2.58
N PRO A 90 -21.36 1.72 -3.19
CA PRO A 90 -21.20 3.06 -2.64
C PRO A 90 -22.37 4.01 -3.02
N PRO A 91 -22.86 4.89 -2.11
CA PRO A 91 -22.58 4.90 -0.67
C PRO A 91 -23.36 3.78 0.03
N GLU A 92 -22.67 2.98 0.84
CA GLU A 92 -23.29 1.87 1.53
C GLU A 92 -24.19 2.36 2.68
N SER A 93 -25.27 1.62 2.96
CA SER A 93 -26.10 1.84 4.13
C SER A 93 -25.32 1.59 5.44
N GLY A 94 -25.76 2.19 6.55
CA GLY A 94 -24.97 2.28 7.79
C GLY A 94 -24.47 0.96 8.39
N LYS A 95 -25.12 -0.18 8.12
CA LYS A 95 -24.67 -1.49 8.65
C LYS A 95 -23.34 -1.93 8.04
N TYR A 96 -23.14 -1.71 6.74
CA TYR A 96 -21.90 -2.09 6.08
C TYR A 96 -20.75 -1.14 6.43
N ARG A 97 -21.03 0.10 6.83
CA ARG A 97 -20.01 1.07 7.26
C ARG A 97 -19.55 0.96 8.70
N ALA A 98 -20.29 0.24 9.54
CA ALA A 98 -19.91 0.01 10.92
C ALA A 98 -18.49 -0.59 11.12
N PRO A 99 -18.00 -1.52 10.28
CA PRO A 99 -16.63 -2.02 10.31
C PRO A 99 -15.56 -0.93 10.13
N ASP A 100 -15.80 0.10 9.31
CA ASP A 100 -14.80 1.14 9.02
C ASP A 100 -14.43 1.95 10.29
N ILE A 101 -15.37 2.08 11.23
CA ILE A 101 -15.22 2.87 12.47
C ILE A 101 -14.83 2.03 13.70
N VAL A 102 -14.58 0.73 13.53
CA VAL A 102 -14.12 -0.17 14.59
C VAL A 102 -12.76 -0.77 14.24
N ASP A 103 -12.02 -1.22 15.25
CA ASP A 103 -10.75 -1.93 15.03
C ASP A 103 -11.03 -3.32 14.42
N THR A 104 -10.92 -3.46 13.10
CA THR A 104 -11.16 -4.75 12.42
C THR A 104 -10.07 -5.78 12.71
N PHE A 105 -8.95 -5.35 13.31
CA PHE A 105 -7.88 -6.23 13.76
C PHE A 105 -8.09 -6.76 15.17
N GLN A 106 -9.18 -6.39 15.85
CA GLN A 106 -9.43 -6.77 17.24
C GLN A 106 -9.37 -8.30 17.47
N SER A 107 -9.76 -9.09 16.47
CA SER A 107 -9.72 -10.57 16.53
C SER A 107 -8.47 -11.20 15.88
N TYR A 108 -7.52 -10.40 15.39
CA TYR A 108 -6.35 -10.92 14.69
C TYR A 108 -5.33 -11.48 15.69
N LYS A 109 -4.67 -12.57 15.30
CA LYS A 109 -3.53 -13.12 16.03
C LYS A 109 -2.45 -12.06 16.15
N PHE A 110 -1.79 -12.04 17.32
CA PHE A 110 -0.68 -11.15 17.65
C PHE A 110 -0.98 -9.65 17.59
N ARG A 111 -2.25 -9.21 17.49
CA ARG A 111 -2.62 -7.79 17.47
C ARG A 111 -2.02 -7.00 18.62
N ASN A 112 -2.09 -7.52 19.85
CA ASN A 112 -1.53 -6.84 21.02
C ASN A 112 0.01 -6.81 21.03
N THR A 113 0.65 -7.82 20.43
CA THR A 113 2.12 -7.92 20.38
C THR A 113 2.69 -7.01 19.30
N CYS A 114 2.09 -7.00 18.11
CA CYS A 114 2.49 -6.11 17.02
C CYS A 114 2.00 -4.66 17.22
N ASN A 115 1.02 -4.45 18.10
CA ASN A 115 0.48 -3.14 18.48
C ASN A 115 0.01 -2.31 17.26
N VAL A 116 -0.84 -2.92 16.44
CA VAL A 116 -1.43 -2.30 15.25
C VAL A 116 -2.95 -2.41 15.31
N SER A 117 -3.64 -1.27 15.17
CA SER A 117 -5.09 -1.16 15.00
C SER A 117 -5.41 -0.73 13.57
N SER A 118 -6.53 -1.18 13.00
CA SER A 118 -6.97 -0.66 11.69
C SER A 118 -7.22 0.85 11.71
N LEU A 119 -7.68 1.36 12.85
CA LEU A 119 -7.97 2.79 13.05
C LEU A 119 -6.69 3.65 13.10
N ASP A 120 -5.53 3.04 13.32
CA ASP A 120 -4.24 3.73 13.22
C ASP A 120 -3.76 3.82 11.76
N LEU A 121 -4.32 2.99 10.87
CA LEU A 121 -3.91 2.89 9.47
C LEU A 121 -4.74 3.79 8.57
N HIS A 122 -6.03 3.94 8.87
CA HIS A 122 -6.96 4.73 8.10
C HIS A 122 -8.05 5.34 9.01
N THR A 123 -8.33 6.62 8.81
CA THR A 123 -9.42 7.31 9.50
C THR A 123 -10.60 7.48 8.55
N PRO A 124 -11.73 6.79 8.76
CA PRO A 124 -12.87 6.86 7.86
C PRO A 124 -13.56 8.23 7.89
N PHE A 125 -14.03 8.69 6.74
CA PHE A 125 -14.80 9.93 6.58
C PHE A 125 -15.82 9.83 5.44
N SER A 126 -16.75 10.79 5.38
CA SER A 126 -17.78 10.85 4.33
C SER A 126 -17.49 11.93 3.29
N PRO A 127 -17.90 11.74 2.02
CA PRO A 127 -18.58 10.56 1.46
C PRO A 127 -17.60 9.48 0.96
N LEU A 128 -18.06 8.24 0.81
CA LEU A 128 -17.33 7.21 0.06
C LEU A 128 -17.25 7.58 -1.43
N CYS A 129 -16.19 7.13 -2.10
CA CYS A 129 -16.04 7.33 -3.53
C CYS A 129 -17.12 6.56 -4.32
N LYS A 130 -17.70 7.24 -5.31
CA LYS A 130 -18.89 6.77 -6.02
C LYS A 130 -18.58 5.78 -7.13
N ASP A 131 -17.40 5.85 -7.70
CA ASP A 131 -17.01 5.07 -8.87
C ASP A 131 -15.50 4.79 -8.85
N ARG A 132 -15.06 3.87 -9.70
CA ARG A 132 -13.66 3.43 -9.78
C ARG A 132 -12.69 4.58 -10.06
N THR A 133 -13.07 5.52 -10.92
CA THR A 133 -12.23 6.65 -11.32
C THR A 133 -12.01 7.62 -10.15
N SER A 134 -13.07 7.98 -9.44
CA SER A 134 -13.01 8.83 -8.24
C SER A 134 -12.26 8.13 -7.12
N MET A 135 -12.45 6.82 -6.94
CA MET A 135 -11.71 6.01 -5.97
C MET A 135 -10.20 6.03 -6.23
N LEU A 136 -9.76 5.71 -7.46
CA LEU A 136 -8.34 5.71 -7.81
C LEU A 136 -7.73 7.11 -7.69
N THR A 137 -8.47 8.15 -8.06
CA THR A 137 -8.02 9.54 -7.92
C THR A 137 -7.86 9.93 -6.45
N ALA A 138 -8.85 9.62 -5.61
CA ALA A 138 -8.82 9.92 -4.19
C ALA A 138 -7.69 9.18 -3.48
N MET A 139 -7.50 7.90 -3.82
CA MET A 139 -6.43 7.07 -3.27
C MET A 139 -5.03 7.54 -3.71
N SER A 140 -4.85 7.88 -4.98
CA SER A 140 -3.54 8.33 -5.50
C SER A 140 -3.15 9.73 -5.03
N SER A 141 -4.12 10.59 -4.73
CA SER A 141 -3.89 11.98 -4.30
C SER A 141 -4.07 12.22 -2.80
N GLY A 142 -4.48 11.17 -2.07
CA GLY A 142 -4.54 11.13 -0.61
C GLY A 142 -3.18 10.97 0.03
N GLY A 143 -3.08 11.26 1.33
CA GLY A 143 -1.81 11.27 2.03
C GLY A 143 -1.98 11.11 3.54
N ARG A 144 -0.97 11.56 4.27
CA ARG A 144 -0.99 11.60 5.73
C ARG A 144 -0.87 13.06 6.17
N ILE A 145 -1.29 13.35 7.40
CA ILE A 145 -1.05 14.65 8.05
C ILE A 145 -0.24 14.36 9.31
N GLY A 146 1.07 14.20 9.12
CA GLY A 146 2.00 13.77 10.16
C GLY A 146 2.72 12.48 9.76
N HIS A 147 3.92 12.28 10.31
CA HIS A 147 4.70 11.08 10.04
C HIS A 147 4.00 9.86 10.64
N ASP A 148 3.73 8.84 9.84
CA ASP A 148 2.97 7.63 10.20
C ASP A 148 1.57 7.87 10.77
N ALA A 149 1.01 9.08 10.60
CA ALA A 149 -0.39 9.33 10.90
C ALA A 149 -1.29 8.50 9.97
N PRO A 150 -2.54 8.18 10.36
CA PRO A 150 -3.47 7.43 9.51
C PRO A 150 -3.56 8.02 8.09
N TYR A 151 -3.66 7.14 7.10
CA TYR A 151 -3.82 7.53 5.71
C TYR A 151 -5.23 8.03 5.45
N MET A 152 -5.34 9.11 4.69
CA MET A 152 -6.61 9.73 4.29
C MET A 152 -6.63 9.93 2.77
N PRO A 153 -7.52 9.24 2.03
CA PRO A 153 -7.86 9.57 0.66
C PRO A 153 -8.27 11.04 0.51
N ARG A 154 -8.16 11.59 -0.70
CA ARG A 154 -8.54 12.98 -0.98
C ARG A 154 -9.90 13.09 -1.67
N GLY A 155 -10.80 13.87 -1.08
CA GLY A 155 -12.07 14.28 -1.70
C GLY A 155 -13.24 13.33 -1.43
N CYS A 156 -13.01 12.02 -1.53
CA CYS A 156 -13.93 10.97 -1.10
C CYS A 156 -13.13 9.85 -0.44
N ASP A 157 -13.80 9.04 0.36
CA ASP A 157 -13.17 8.03 1.18
C ASP A 157 -13.17 6.63 0.53
N MET A 158 -12.23 5.81 0.97
CA MET A 158 -12.15 4.39 0.65
C MET A 158 -12.73 3.55 1.79
N ARG A 159 -13.02 2.29 1.52
CA ARG A 159 -13.48 1.32 2.51
C ARG A 159 -12.32 0.71 3.28
N TRP A 160 -12.54 0.40 4.56
CA TRP A 160 -11.65 -0.50 5.31
C TRP A 160 -12.36 -1.82 5.55
N PHE A 161 -12.18 -2.74 4.60
CA PHE A 161 -12.87 -4.03 4.64
C PHE A 161 -12.39 -4.89 5.83
N ASN A 162 -13.32 -5.59 6.47
CA ASN A 162 -12.98 -6.70 7.36
C ASN A 162 -12.63 -7.96 6.55
N THR A 163 -12.08 -8.99 7.20
CA THR A 163 -11.65 -10.21 6.50
C THR A 163 -12.76 -10.91 5.72
N ASP A 164 -13.98 -10.93 6.24
CA ASP A 164 -15.07 -11.66 5.61
C ASP A 164 -15.47 -10.94 4.30
N GLU A 165 -15.53 -9.61 4.32
CA GLU A 165 -15.72 -8.76 3.14
C GLU A 165 -14.58 -8.92 2.12
N ILE A 166 -13.34 -9.06 2.58
CA ILE A 166 -12.18 -9.32 1.71
C ILE A 166 -12.33 -10.66 1.00
N CYS A 167 -12.77 -11.70 1.71
CA CYS A 167 -13.02 -13.01 1.11
C CYS A 167 -14.12 -12.92 0.04
N GLU A 168 -15.21 -12.19 0.29
CA GLU A 168 -16.29 -11.93 -0.68
C GLU A 168 -15.80 -11.16 -1.92
N ILE A 169 -14.86 -10.23 -1.77
CA ILE A 169 -14.25 -9.54 -2.90
C ILE A 169 -13.39 -10.51 -3.73
N LEU A 170 -12.51 -11.28 -3.08
CA LEU A 170 -11.55 -12.14 -3.75
C LEU A 170 -12.21 -13.34 -4.45
N GLU A 171 -13.27 -13.91 -3.87
CA GLU A 171 -13.97 -15.06 -4.46
C GLU A 171 -14.68 -14.74 -5.78
N ARG A 172 -14.89 -13.46 -6.11
CA ARG A 172 -15.50 -13.05 -7.38
C ARG A 172 -14.59 -13.31 -8.59
N PHE A 173 -13.29 -13.49 -8.35
CA PHE A 173 -12.29 -13.70 -9.39
C PHE A 173 -11.94 -15.18 -9.53
N ASP A 174 -11.55 -15.59 -10.74
CA ASP A 174 -10.92 -16.90 -10.95
C ASP A 174 -9.54 -16.89 -10.28
N LYS A 175 -8.83 -15.78 -10.47
CA LYS A 175 -7.58 -15.45 -9.78
C LYS A 175 -7.31 -13.95 -9.83
N VAL A 176 -6.57 -13.48 -8.83
CA VAL A 176 -5.93 -12.16 -8.80
C VAL A 176 -4.43 -12.38 -8.97
N VAL A 177 -3.86 -11.90 -10.07
CA VAL A 177 -2.46 -12.12 -10.45
C VAL A 177 -1.67 -10.84 -10.29
N LEU A 178 -0.68 -10.83 -9.41
CA LEU A 178 0.25 -9.73 -9.22
C LEU A 178 1.52 -10.01 -10.03
N ILE A 179 1.96 -9.08 -10.88
CA ILE A 179 3.14 -9.24 -11.74
C ILE A 179 4.05 -8.03 -11.59
N GLY A 180 5.27 -8.25 -11.08
CA GLY A 180 6.15 -7.11 -10.85
C GLY A 180 7.29 -7.35 -9.87
N ASP A 181 7.63 -6.28 -9.14
CA ASP A 181 8.76 -6.26 -8.23
C ASP A 181 8.41 -6.47 -6.74
N SER A 182 9.40 -6.25 -5.87
CA SER A 182 9.29 -6.40 -4.42
C SER A 182 8.16 -5.57 -3.80
N MET A 183 7.70 -4.50 -4.44
CA MET A 183 6.56 -3.74 -3.93
C MET A 183 5.26 -4.56 -3.99
N LEU A 184 5.00 -5.28 -5.09
CA LEU A 184 3.83 -6.15 -5.20
C LEU A 184 3.91 -7.35 -4.26
N ARG A 185 5.12 -7.84 -3.98
CA ARG A 185 5.36 -8.87 -2.94
C ARG A 185 4.80 -8.45 -1.60
N HIS A 186 4.98 -7.18 -1.22
CA HIS A 186 4.47 -6.70 0.04
C HIS A 186 2.94 -6.54 0.04
N ILE A 187 2.33 -6.31 -1.12
CA ILE A 187 0.87 -6.27 -1.27
C ILE A 187 0.27 -7.66 -1.08
N ILE A 188 0.79 -8.69 -1.78
CA ILE A 188 0.29 -10.07 -1.59
C ILE A 188 0.56 -10.58 -0.16
N GLY A 189 1.71 -10.26 0.43
CA GLY A 189 1.97 -10.57 1.85
C GLY A 189 0.96 -9.92 2.78
N SER A 190 0.60 -8.65 2.54
CA SER A 190 -0.41 -7.95 3.33
C SER A 190 -1.84 -8.46 3.10
N MET A 191 -2.17 -8.89 1.87
CA MET A 191 -3.43 -9.60 1.62
C MET A 191 -3.50 -10.91 2.42
N ASN A 192 -2.38 -11.64 2.52
CA ASN A 192 -2.30 -12.86 3.32
C ASN A 192 -2.47 -12.59 4.82
N ILE A 193 -1.93 -11.49 5.36
CA ILE A 193 -2.20 -11.05 6.74
C ILE A 193 -3.71 -10.87 6.98
N LEU A 194 -4.41 -10.23 6.05
CA LEU A 194 -5.84 -9.91 6.18
C LEU A 194 -6.73 -11.17 6.10
N ILE A 195 -6.47 -12.07 5.14
CA ILE A 195 -7.24 -13.32 4.98
C ILE A 195 -6.91 -14.36 6.05
N ARG A 196 -5.71 -14.31 6.65
CA ARG A 196 -5.30 -15.23 7.73
C ARG A 196 -5.62 -14.70 9.14
N LYS A 197 -6.08 -13.45 9.24
CA LYS A 197 -6.28 -12.74 10.52
C LYS A 197 -5.02 -12.83 11.41
N ASP A 198 -3.84 -12.63 10.84
CA ASP A 198 -2.55 -12.84 11.53
C ASP A 198 -1.55 -11.71 11.25
N LEU A 199 -1.37 -10.80 12.21
CA LEU A 199 -0.42 -9.68 12.11
C LEU A 199 1.03 -10.10 12.37
N GLY A 200 1.25 -11.27 12.96
CA GLY A 200 2.57 -11.74 13.38
C GLY A 200 3.32 -12.50 12.29
N TYR A 201 2.64 -13.40 11.61
CA TYR A 201 3.22 -14.31 10.61
C TYR A 201 2.39 -14.42 9.32
N GLY A 202 1.31 -13.65 9.20
CA GLY A 202 0.36 -13.76 8.10
C GLY A 202 0.97 -13.60 6.70
N ALA A 203 2.08 -12.87 6.55
CA ALA A 203 2.72 -12.61 5.24
C ALA A 203 3.75 -13.67 4.83
N VAL A 204 4.11 -14.59 5.73
CA VAL A 204 5.22 -15.53 5.57
C VAL A 204 4.80 -16.98 5.78
N THR A 205 5.63 -17.89 5.28
CA THR A 205 5.46 -19.34 5.38
C THR A 205 6.01 -19.88 6.71
N ASP A 206 5.46 -19.43 7.83
CA ASP A 206 6.00 -19.70 9.16
C ASP A 206 6.03 -21.19 9.56
N TRP A 207 5.26 -22.04 8.87
CA TRP A 207 5.36 -23.50 8.95
C TRP A 207 6.73 -24.04 8.53
N ASN A 208 7.50 -23.31 7.72
CA ASN A 208 8.85 -23.67 7.29
C ASN A 208 9.97 -23.06 8.16
N PHE A 209 9.64 -22.23 9.14
CA PHE A 209 10.63 -21.50 9.91
C PHE A 209 11.36 -22.35 10.94
N SER A 210 12.67 -22.15 11.01
CA SER A 210 13.48 -22.45 12.20
C SER A 210 13.05 -21.61 13.40
N LEU A 211 13.49 -21.99 14.59
CA LEU A 211 13.24 -21.22 15.82
C LEU A 211 13.82 -19.80 15.77
N GLN A 212 14.87 -19.58 14.98
CA GLN A 212 15.47 -18.27 14.81
C GLN A 212 14.64 -17.41 13.84
N GLU A 213 14.27 -17.95 12.69
CA GLU A 213 13.41 -17.25 11.71
C GLU A 213 12.06 -16.87 12.33
N ARG A 214 11.47 -17.73 13.18
CA ARG A 214 10.24 -17.37 13.93
C ARG A 214 10.40 -16.12 14.79
N LYS A 215 11.60 -15.81 15.28
CA LYS A 215 11.85 -14.61 16.08
C LYS A 215 12.19 -13.40 15.20
N GLU A 216 12.90 -13.64 14.11
CA GLU A 216 13.39 -12.58 13.22
C GLU A 216 12.33 -12.11 12.21
N CYS A 217 11.40 -12.96 11.81
CA CYS A 217 10.38 -12.70 10.78
C CYS A 217 8.99 -12.52 11.38
N PHE A 218 8.85 -11.63 12.35
CA PHE A 218 7.62 -11.44 13.12
C PHE A 218 7.16 -9.98 13.08
N CYS A 219 5.86 -9.71 13.02
CA CYS A 219 5.31 -8.35 12.91
C CYS A 219 5.87 -7.56 11.71
N ASN A 220 6.54 -6.41 11.91
CA ASN A 220 7.06 -5.60 10.81
C ASN A 220 8.19 -6.30 10.06
N GLU A 221 8.97 -7.11 10.78
CA GLU A 221 10.16 -7.76 10.30
C GLU A 221 9.87 -8.85 9.26
N GLN A 222 8.61 -9.28 9.13
CA GLN A 222 8.13 -10.06 7.98
C GLN A 222 8.40 -9.36 6.63
N PHE A 223 8.44 -8.03 6.62
CA PHE A 223 8.71 -7.20 5.45
C PHE A 223 10.11 -6.56 5.49
N ASP A 224 10.58 -6.22 6.68
CA ASP A 224 11.77 -5.38 6.86
C ASP A 224 13.08 -6.17 6.88
N VAL A 225 13.02 -7.49 7.05
CA VAL A 225 14.21 -8.36 7.10
C VAL A 225 14.36 -9.12 5.78
N LYS A 226 15.52 -8.91 5.13
CA LYS A 226 15.82 -9.51 3.82
C LYS A 226 15.64 -11.03 3.80
N ALA A 227 16.10 -11.73 4.84
CA ALA A 227 15.98 -13.19 4.93
C ALA A 227 14.50 -13.66 4.94
N CYS A 228 13.61 -12.86 5.54
CA CYS A 228 12.19 -13.17 5.61
C CYS A 228 11.49 -13.01 4.26
N SER A 229 12.02 -12.17 3.37
CA SER A 229 11.46 -11.98 2.02
C SER A 229 11.50 -13.24 1.14
N VAL A 230 12.46 -14.13 1.38
CA VAL A 230 12.58 -15.43 0.68
C VAL A 230 11.45 -16.37 1.08
N GLN A 231 10.91 -16.19 2.30
CA GLN A 231 9.86 -17.02 2.86
C GLN A 231 8.47 -16.37 2.76
N GLY A 232 8.34 -15.28 1.99
CA GLY A 232 7.07 -14.62 1.74
C GLY A 232 6.09 -15.53 1.01
N ILE A 233 4.80 -15.31 1.23
CA ILE A 233 3.75 -16.05 0.51
C ILE A 233 3.54 -15.44 -0.88
N TYR A 234 3.73 -16.25 -1.92
CA TYR A 234 3.50 -15.87 -3.32
C TYR A 234 2.22 -16.47 -3.92
N LYS A 235 1.67 -17.56 -3.36
CA LYS A 235 0.42 -18.17 -3.83
C LYS A 235 -0.44 -18.55 -2.63
N THR A 236 -1.72 -18.16 -2.63
CA THR A 236 -2.67 -18.60 -1.58
C THR A 236 -2.83 -20.12 -1.56
N GLN A 237 -2.67 -20.77 -2.72
CA GLN A 237 -2.70 -22.23 -2.82
C GLN A 237 -1.61 -22.93 -1.98
N ASP A 238 -0.45 -22.30 -1.80
CA ASP A 238 0.62 -22.85 -0.95
C ASP A 238 0.20 -22.87 0.51
N VAL A 239 -0.47 -21.80 0.96
CA VAL A 239 -1.07 -21.72 2.31
C VAL A 239 -2.15 -22.79 2.46
N MET A 240 -3.07 -22.91 1.50
CA MET A 240 -4.13 -23.92 1.54
C MET A 240 -3.59 -25.36 1.58
N SER A 241 -2.39 -25.59 1.06
CA SER A 241 -1.78 -26.92 1.02
C SER A 241 -1.02 -27.28 2.30
N HIS A 242 -0.53 -26.29 3.06
CA HIS A 242 0.34 -26.51 4.22
C HIS A 242 -0.26 -26.03 5.56
N ASP A 243 -1.08 -24.98 5.54
CA ASP A 243 -1.72 -24.34 6.70
C ASP A 243 -3.16 -23.88 6.37
N PRO A 244 -4.05 -24.79 5.92
CA PRO A 244 -5.40 -24.43 5.48
C PRO A 244 -6.26 -23.81 6.58
N GLU A 245 -6.05 -24.22 7.84
CA GLU A 245 -6.80 -23.70 9.00
C GLU A 245 -6.49 -22.22 9.29
N SER A 246 -5.39 -21.69 8.76
CA SER A 246 -5.09 -20.26 8.91
C SER A 246 -5.93 -19.38 8.02
N VAL A 247 -6.47 -19.88 6.91
CA VAL A 247 -7.24 -19.07 5.96
C VAL A 247 -8.69 -18.93 6.43
N SER A 248 -9.15 -17.70 6.64
CA SER A 248 -10.50 -17.41 7.14
C SER A 248 -11.60 -17.48 6.09
N CYS A 249 -11.25 -17.52 4.80
CA CYS A 249 -12.21 -17.54 3.71
C CYS A 249 -12.91 -18.89 3.62
N SER A 250 -14.25 -18.88 3.61
CA SER A 250 -15.05 -20.11 3.48
C SER A 250 -15.02 -20.69 2.06
N ASN A 251 -14.92 -19.82 1.07
CA ASN A 251 -14.80 -20.20 -0.34
C ASN A 251 -13.34 -20.13 -0.80
N THR A 252 -13.01 -20.90 -1.84
CA THR A 252 -11.67 -20.91 -2.43
C THR A 252 -11.34 -19.54 -3.03
N ILE A 253 -10.21 -18.97 -2.60
CA ILE A 253 -9.62 -17.76 -3.15
C ILE A 253 -8.27 -18.08 -3.80
N ASN A 254 -7.97 -17.38 -4.90
CA ASN A 254 -6.75 -17.61 -5.66
C ASN A 254 -6.03 -16.28 -5.91
N VAL A 255 -5.03 -15.98 -5.09
CA VAL A 255 -4.16 -14.82 -5.27
C VAL A 255 -2.75 -15.32 -5.48
N ILE A 256 -2.14 -14.92 -6.59
CA ILE A 256 -0.80 -15.34 -6.97
C ILE A 256 0.06 -14.13 -7.31
N MET A 257 1.37 -14.29 -7.13
CA MET A 257 2.36 -13.33 -7.56
C MET A 257 3.43 -13.98 -8.43
N ASP A 258 3.69 -13.33 -9.56
CA ASP A 258 4.86 -13.54 -10.39
C ASP A 258 5.85 -12.38 -10.27
N GLN A 259 7.02 -12.68 -9.71
CA GLN A 259 8.10 -11.71 -9.66
C GLN A 259 8.81 -11.65 -11.01
N ILE A 260 8.57 -10.58 -11.77
CA ILE A 260 9.15 -10.34 -13.10
C ILE A 260 9.71 -8.92 -13.10
N VAL A 261 11.01 -8.78 -12.88
CA VAL A 261 11.62 -7.49 -12.51
C VAL A 261 12.52 -6.88 -13.59
N ARG A 262 13.08 -7.70 -14.46
CA ARG A 262 14.11 -7.26 -15.42
C ARG A 262 13.52 -7.02 -16.80
N TYR A 263 14.18 -6.11 -17.53
CA TYR A 263 13.96 -5.93 -18.95
C TYR A 263 15.29 -6.10 -19.70
N PRO A 264 15.35 -6.88 -20.81
CA PRO A 264 14.26 -7.67 -21.41
C PRO A 264 13.78 -8.80 -20.49
N VAL A 265 12.49 -9.14 -20.58
CA VAL A 265 11.89 -10.22 -19.79
C VAL A 265 12.37 -11.57 -20.35
N PRO A 266 12.93 -12.46 -19.53
CA PRO A 266 13.34 -13.79 -19.94
C PRO A 266 12.17 -14.63 -20.40
N LYS A 267 12.44 -15.52 -21.36
CA LYS A 267 11.42 -16.38 -21.94
C LYS A 267 10.79 -17.32 -20.91
N ASP A 268 11.59 -17.89 -20.01
CA ASP A 268 11.11 -18.78 -18.95
C ASP A 268 10.19 -18.07 -17.96
N GLU A 269 10.43 -16.78 -17.66
CA GLU A 269 9.53 -15.97 -16.84
C GLU A 269 8.20 -15.71 -17.54
N LEU A 270 8.20 -15.49 -18.87
CA LEU A 270 6.98 -15.33 -19.68
C LEU A 270 6.21 -16.65 -19.85
N ASP A 271 6.91 -17.76 -20.07
CA ASP A 271 6.30 -19.09 -20.21
C ASP A 271 5.62 -19.49 -18.89
N ARG A 272 6.27 -19.22 -17.74
CA ARG A 272 5.66 -19.42 -16.40
C ARG A 272 4.44 -18.54 -16.19
N LEU A 273 4.51 -17.25 -16.55
CA LEU A 273 3.37 -16.33 -16.46
C LEU A 273 2.19 -16.84 -17.30
N GLN A 274 2.45 -17.34 -18.51
CA GLN A 274 1.41 -17.92 -19.36
C GLN A 274 0.70 -19.09 -18.67
N GLU A 275 1.44 -20.00 -18.02
CA GLU A 275 0.86 -21.10 -17.25
C GLU A 275 0.03 -20.60 -16.06
N ASP A 276 0.54 -19.63 -15.31
CA ASP A 276 -0.14 -19.05 -14.16
C ASP A 276 -1.41 -18.27 -14.55
N LEU A 277 -1.52 -17.78 -15.80
CA LEU A 277 -2.72 -17.11 -16.33
C LEU A 277 -3.80 -18.06 -16.85
N VAL A 278 -3.54 -19.37 -17.02
CA VAL A 278 -4.54 -20.31 -17.52
C VAL A 278 -5.79 -20.32 -16.64
N ARG A 279 -6.96 -20.05 -17.22
CA ARG A 279 -8.24 -20.03 -16.50
C ARG A 279 -8.61 -21.39 -15.93
N GLN A 280 -9.16 -21.37 -14.73
CA GLN A 280 -9.71 -22.53 -14.03
C GLN A 280 -11.24 -22.49 -13.94
N SER A 281 -11.84 -21.31 -14.14
CA SER A 281 -13.28 -21.12 -14.13
C SER A 281 -13.73 -20.04 -15.13
N LYS A 282 -15.03 -19.74 -15.15
CA LYS A 282 -15.62 -18.66 -15.95
C LYS A 282 -15.51 -17.28 -15.30
N LYS A 283 -15.01 -17.20 -14.06
CA LYS A 283 -14.85 -15.93 -13.35
C LYS A 283 -13.77 -15.08 -14.04
N PRO A 284 -13.84 -13.74 -13.91
CA PRO A 284 -12.84 -12.85 -14.48
C PRO A 284 -11.49 -13.01 -13.78
N ILE A 285 -10.42 -12.61 -14.47
CA ILE A 285 -9.06 -12.50 -13.91
C ILE A 285 -8.71 -11.02 -13.75
N ALA A 286 -8.24 -10.66 -12.56
CA ALA A 286 -7.66 -9.34 -12.31
C ALA A 286 -6.14 -9.42 -12.34
N VAL A 287 -5.49 -8.53 -13.09
CA VAL A 287 -4.03 -8.45 -13.21
C VAL A 287 -3.55 -7.14 -12.59
N ILE A 288 -2.66 -7.21 -11.62
CA ILE A 288 -2.06 -6.07 -10.94
C ILE A 288 -0.58 -6.03 -11.28
N LEU A 289 -0.14 -4.91 -11.85
CA LEU A 289 1.19 -4.69 -12.39
C LEU A 289 1.95 -3.69 -11.52
N GLY A 290 3.25 -3.86 -11.38
CA GLY A 290 4.09 -2.92 -10.63
C GLY A 290 5.55 -3.01 -11.01
N HIS A 291 6.11 -1.90 -11.48
CA HIS A 291 7.49 -1.81 -11.95
C HIS A 291 8.02 -0.38 -11.82
N GLY A 292 9.34 -0.22 -11.92
CA GLY A 292 9.98 1.08 -12.05
C GLY A 292 11.34 1.17 -11.37
N LEU A 293 11.48 0.74 -10.12
CA LEU A 293 12.76 0.90 -9.41
C LEU A 293 13.87 0.02 -10.01
N TRP A 294 13.51 -1.15 -10.52
CA TRP A 294 14.42 -2.07 -11.22
C TRP A 294 14.91 -1.54 -12.57
N SER A 295 14.16 -0.62 -13.20
CA SER A 295 14.61 0.12 -14.39
C SER A 295 15.23 1.47 -14.04
N ASN A 296 15.52 1.74 -12.75
CA ASN A 296 15.99 3.05 -12.29
C ASN A 296 15.05 4.21 -12.69
N LEU A 297 13.74 3.94 -12.71
CA LEU A 297 12.68 4.83 -13.19
C LEU A 297 12.84 5.25 -14.65
N ASP A 298 13.59 4.50 -15.45
CA ASP A 298 13.66 4.71 -16.89
C ASP A 298 12.31 4.35 -17.53
N LEU A 299 11.70 5.36 -18.14
CA LEU A 299 10.34 5.25 -18.66
C LEU A 299 10.29 4.26 -19.83
N GLN A 300 11.24 4.32 -20.75
CA GLN A 300 11.26 3.45 -21.92
C GLN A 300 11.43 1.98 -21.54
N SER A 301 12.34 1.68 -20.61
CA SER A 301 12.55 0.32 -20.11
C SER A 301 11.31 -0.21 -19.40
N SER A 302 10.62 0.64 -18.63
CA SER A 302 9.37 0.27 -17.95
C SER A 302 8.23 0.01 -18.94
N VAL A 303 8.13 0.82 -19.99
CA VAL A 303 7.16 0.63 -21.08
C VAL A 303 7.44 -0.66 -21.84
N ASN A 304 8.70 -0.94 -22.16
CA ASN A 304 9.05 -2.17 -22.88
C ASN A 304 8.83 -3.42 -22.01
N TRP A 305 9.10 -3.34 -20.70
CA TRP A 305 8.73 -4.38 -19.74
C TRP A 305 7.23 -4.61 -19.73
N LEU A 306 6.45 -3.53 -19.61
CA LEU A 306 5.00 -3.56 -19.59
C LEU A 306 4.46 -4.20 -20.87
N ASP A 307 4.94 -3.78 -22.04
CA ASP A 307 4.47 -4.29 -23.32
C ASP A 307 4.81 -5.78 -23.51
N GLY A 308 5.97 -6.23 -23.02
CA GLY A 308 6.33 -7.65 -23.01
C GLY A 308 5.39 -8.49 -22.14
N VAL A 309 5.12 -8.06 -20.91
CA VAL A 309 4.18 -8.72 -20.00
C VAL A 309 2.75 -8.70 -20.57
N LEU A 310 2.31 -7.56 -21.10
CA LEU A 310 0.97 -7.40 -21.66
C LEU A 310 0.75 -8.23 -22.92
N SER A 311 1.79 -8.51 -23.72
CA SER A 311 1.67 -9.46 -24.82
C SER A 311 1.22 -10.82 -24.29
N THR A 312 1.97 -11.38 -23.33
CA THR A 312 1.62 -12.68 -22.71
C THR A 312 0.22 -12.68 -22.08
N VAL A 313 -0.13 -11.60 -21.36
CA VAL A 313 -1.47 -11.47 -20.75
C VAL A 313 -2.57 -11.48 -21.80
N ARG A 314 -2.43 -10.69 -22.87
CA ARG A 314 -3.45 -10.57 -23.92
C ARG A 314 -3.53 -11.82 -24.78
N ASP A 315 -2.41 -12.46 -25.08
CA ASP A 315 -2.35 -13.71 -25.85
C ASP A 315 -3.03 -14.85 -25.09
N THR A 316 -2.94 -14.86 -23.75
CA THR A 316 -3.52 -15.91 -22.91
C THR A 316 -4.98 -15.64 -22.54
N LEU A 317 -5.31 -14.40 -22.14
CA LEU A 317 -6.62 -14.06 -21.59
C LEU A 317 -7.59 -13.41 -22.59
N GLY A 318 -7.07 -12.95 -23.73
CA GLY A 318 -7.83 -12.14 -24.67
C GLY A 318 -8.24 -10.79 -24.08
N LYS A 319 -9.54 -10.48 -24.14
CA LYS A 319 -10.12 -9.21 -23.65
C LYS A 319 -10.76 -9.31 -22.26
N ASP A 320 -10.91 -10.52 -21.74
CA ASP A 320 -11.70 -10.78 -20.53
C ASP A 320 -10.83 -10.74 -19.27
N TRP A 321 -10.20 -9.58 -19.04
CA TRP A 321 -9.40 -9.32 -17.86
C TRP A 321 -9.41 -7.82 -17.56
N THR A 322 -9.07 -7.45 -16.33
CA THR A 322 -8.88 -6.05 -15.94
C THR A 322 -7.49 -5.83 -15.36
N GLY A 323 -6.96 -4.63 -15.57
CA GLY A 323 -5.59 -4.28 -15.21
C GLY A 323 -5.54 -3.12 -14.23
N LEU A 324 -4.69 -3.23 -13.21
CA LEU A 324 -4.25 -2.11 -12.36
C LEU A 324 -2.73 -2.00 -12.42
N PHE A 325 -2.19 -0.82 -12.70
CA PHE A 325 -0.76 -0.55 -12.56
C PHE A 325 -0.51 0.30 -11.32
N ILE A 326 0.41 -0.15 -10.47
CA ILE A 326 0.79 0.50 -9.21
C ILE A 326 2.22 1.03 -9.34
N THR A 327 2.40 2.33 -9.12
CA THR A 327 3.72 2.97 -9.18
C THR A 327 4.46 2.90 -7.85
N PRO A 328 5.81 3.03 -7.86
CA PRO A 328 6.61 2.89 -6.65
C PRO A 328 6.31 3.91 -5.55
N ASN A 329 6.62 3.54 -4.30
CA ASN A 329 6.49 4.42 -3.15
C ASN A 329 7.46 5.63 -3.26
N ALA A 330 7.16 6.67 -2.49
CA ALA A 330 8.08 7.77 -2.22
C ALA A 330 9.41 7.31 -1.61
N ALA A 331 10.48 8.03 -1.93
CA ALA A 331 11.80 7.82 -1.34
C ALA A 331 11.81 8.29 0.12
N GLY A 332 12.30 7.42 1.01
CA GLY A 332 12.51 7.70 2.43
C GLY A 332 13.89 8.25 2.75
N LYS A 333 14.07 8.70 3.99
CA LYS A 333 15.32 9.29 4.49
C LYS A 333 16.52 8.33 4.48
N GLU A 334 16.28 7.02 4.58
CA GLU A 334 17.35 6.01 4.60
C GLU A 334 17.78 5.56 3.19
N LYS A 335 17.19 6.14 2.14
CA LYS A 335 17.55 5.78 0.77
C LYS A 335 18.99 6.23 0.49
N PRO A 336 19.88 5.36 -0.03
CA PRO A 336 21.28 5.73 -0.21
C PRO A 336 21.45 6.91 -1.18
N ASP A 337 22.41 7.79 -0.87
CA ASP A 337 22.66 9.04 -1.60
C ASP A 337 22.87 8.82 -3.11
N ASP A 338 23.54 7.73 -3.49
CA ASP A 338 23.79 7.35 -4.88
C ASP A 338 22.50 7.21 -5.71
N TRP A 339 21.38 6.88 -5.06
CA TRP A 339 20.09 6.69 -5.71
C TRP A 339 19.16 7.91 -5.59
N ILE A 340 19.51 8.94 -4.81
CA ILE A 340 18.63 10.10 -4.62
C ILE A 340 18.44 10.90 -5.91
N VAL A 341 19.48 10.98 -6.74
CA VAL A 341 19.41 11.73 -8.00
C VAL A 341 18.48 11.04 -9.01
N THR A 342 18.58 9.72 -9.15
CA THR A 342 17.82 8.96 -10.17
C THR A 342 16.48 8.42 -9.66
N GLN A 343 16.36 8.17 -8.37
CA GLN A 343 15.19 7.56 -7.74
C GLN A 343 14.67 8.34 -6.52
N GLY A 344 15.05 9.60 -6.38
CA GLY A 344 14.49 10.50 -5.35
C GLY A 344 13.05 10.90 -5.65
N ASN A 345 12.44 11.62 -4.70
CA ASN A 345 11.01 11.97 -4.76
C ASN A 345 10.60 12.73 -6.03
N LYS A 346 11.44 13.62 -6.57
CA LYS A 346 11.14 14.31 -7.84
C LYS A 346 11.05 13.32 -9.01
N ALA A 347 11.98 12.38 -9.11
CA ALA A 347 11.99 11.38 -10.18
C ALA A 347 10.78 10.45 -10.06
N LEU A 348 10.45 10.03 -8.84
CA LEU A 348 9.28 9.19 -8.55
C LEU A 348 7.95 9.87 -8.92
N MET A 349 7.79 11.15 -8.59
CA MET A 349 6.59 11.92 -8.97
C MET A 349 6.41 12.00 -10.49
N LEU A 350 7.50 12.31 -11.22
CA LEU A 350 7.47 12.42 -12.68
C LEU A 350 7.20 11.05 -13.33
N TYR A 351 7.80 9.99 -12.78
CA TYR A 351 7.56 8.62 -13.23
C TYR A 351 6.10 8.22 -13.02
N GLU A 352 5.54 8.51 -11.84
CA GLU A 352 4.15 8.20 -11.51
C GLU A 352 3.16 8.91 -12.45
N GLU A 353 3.37 10.20 -12.71
CA GLU A 353 2.54 10.96 -13.65
C GLU A 353 2.62 10.38 -15.07
N ALA A 354 3.84 10.12 -15.57
CA ALA A 354 4.05 9.60 -16.91
C ALA A 354 3.48 8.19 -17.09
N MET A 355 3.77 7.26 -16.17
CA MET A 355 3.22 5.91 -16.23
C MET A 355 1.71 5.91 -16.10
N GLY A 356 1.14 6.79 -15.28
CA GLY A 356 -0.32 6.92 -15.13
C GLY A 356 -1.03 7.29 -16.44
N ILE A 357 -0.39 8.04 -17.33
CA ILE A 357 -0.92 8.33 -18.68
C ILE A 357 -0.76 7.11 -19.58
N ILE A 358 0.45 6.54 -19.64
CA ILE A 358 0.84 5.42 -20.52
C ILE A 358 -0.02 4.17 -20.31
N VAL A 359 -0.35 3.84 -19.06
CA VAL A 359 -1.14 2.64 -18.74
C VAL A 359 -2.62 2.84 -19.05
N LYS A 360 -3.14 4.06 -18.86
CA LYS A 360 -4.52 4.41 -19.24
C LYS A 360 -4.74 4.31 -20.74
N GLU A 361 -3.78 4.74 -21.55
CA GLU A 361 -3.83 4.55 -23.01
C GLU A 361 -3.88 3.06 -23.43
N ARG A 362 -3.42 2.16 -22.56
CA ARG A 362 -3.47 0.70 -22.74
C ARG A 362 -4.72 0.05 -22.15
N GLY A 363 -5.66 0.85 -21.62
CA GLY A 363 -6.87 0.37 -20.96
C GLY A 363 -6.65 -0.19 -19.56
N ILE A 364 -5.56 0.21 -18.89
CA ILE A 364 -5.17 -0.24 -17.56
C ILE A 364 -5.37 0.91 -16.57
N ASP A 365 -6.00 0.61 -15.44
CA ASP A 365 -6.18 1.58 -14.36
C ASP A 365 -4.83 1.91 -13.69
N HIS A 366 -4.75 3.05 -13.02
CA HIS A 366 -3.54 3.51 -12.36
C HIS A 366 -3.79 3.85 -10.90
N LEU A 367 -2.93 3.33 -10.02
CA LEU A 367 -2.90 3.65 -8.59
C LEU A 367 -1.51 4.21 -8.22
N GLY A 368 -1.47 5.51 -7.99
CA GLY A 368 -0.29 6.20 -7.48
C GLY A 368 -0.06 5.90 -6.00
N THR A 369 1.18 5.63 -5.60
CA THR A 369 1.53 5.39 -4.18
C THR A 369 2.49 6.42 -3.61
N TRP A 370 2.97 7.38 -4.41
CA TRP A 370 3.90 8.39 -3.93
C TRP A 370 3.30 9.23 -2.78
N ASN A 371 2.10 9.80 -2.95
CA ASN A 371 1.48 10.65 -1.92
C ASN A 371 1.17 9.88 -0.63
N MET A 372 0.67 8.65 -0.73
CA MET A 372 0.31 7.85 0.45
C MET A 372 1.54 7.48 1.31
N SER A 373 2.73 7.47 0.69
CA SER A 373 3.96 6.97 1.29
C SER A 373 4.98 8.06 1.63
N ILE A 374 4.85 9.30 1.15
CA ILE A 374 5.85 10.36 1.41
C ILE A 374 6.11 10.61 2.90
N GLN A 375 5.08 10.49 3.74
CA GLN A 375 5.16 10.68 5.19
C GLN A 375 5.11 9.37 5.99
N SER A 376 5.40 8.23 5.38
CA SER A 376 5.44 6.94 6.06
C SER A 376 6.86 6.46 6.36
N ASN A 377 7.01 5.63 7.37
CA ASN A 377 8.24 4.92 7.68
C ASN A 377 8.61 3.93 6.56
N LYS A 378 9.90 3.88 6.25
CA LYS A 378 10.50 2.98 5.26
C LYS A 378 11.86 2.57 5.79
N PHE A 379 12.04 1.29 6.13
CA PHE A 379 13.21 0.82 6.86
C PHE A 379 14.52 0.97 6.06
N ASP A 380 14.46 0.82 4.73
CA ASP A 380 15.58 0.98 3.80
C ASP A 380 15.45 2.19 2.88
N GLY A 381 14.48 3.07 3.18
CA GLY A 381 14.16 4.23 2.35
C GLY A 381 13.40 3.91 1.06
N VAL A 382 12.99 2.67 0.82
CA VAL A 382 12.26 2.24 -0.38
C VAL A 382 10.98 1.49 -0.02
N HIS A 383 11.09 0.49 0.83
CA HIS A 383 10.00 -0.41 1.19
C HIS A 383 9.28 0.08 2.44
N LEU A 384 7.94 0.09 2.38
CA LEU A 384 7.09 0.37 3.53
C LEU A 384 7.13 -0.77 4.54
N ASP A 385 6.88 -0.44 5.79
CA ASP A 385 6.61 -1.41 6.85
C ASP A 385 5.22 -2.07 6.68
N MET A 386 4.87 -2.97 7.60
CA MET A 386 3.57 -3.66 7.59
C MET A 386 2.39 -2.68 7.53
N LYS A 387 2.44 -1.57 8.26
CA LYS A 387 1.35 -0.58 8.32
C LYS A 387 1.11 0.05 6.96
N GLY A 388 2.16 0.48 6.28
CA GLY A 388 2.07 1.04 4.94
C GLY A 388 1.61 0.02 3.90
N ASN A 389 2.07 -1.23 3.99
CA ASN A 389 1.67 -2.28 3.05
C ASN A 389 0.23 -2.75 3.24
N LEU A 390 -0.29 -2.76 4.47
CA LEU A 390 -1.72 -3.02 4.75
C LEU A 390 -2.63 -1.97 4.12
N VAL A 391 -2.25 -0.68 4.17
CA VAL A 391 -2.98 0.38 3.47
C VAL A 391 -3.00 0.15 1.96
N LYS A 392 -1.87 -0.21 1.35
CA LYS A 392 -1.82 -0.54 -0.09
C LYS A 392 -2.70 -1.73 -0.45
N ALA A 393 -2.69 -2.78 0.38
CA ALA A 393 -3.58 -3.93 0.18
C ALA A 393 -5.05 -3.50 0.20
N MET A 394 -5.45 -2.63 1.15
CA MET A 394 -6.81 -2.06 1.17
C MET A 394 -7.13 -1.20 -0.05
N MET A 395 -6.18 -0.41 -0.56
CA MET A 395 -6.39 0.36 -1.79
C MET A 395 -6.66 -0.57 -2.99
N VAL A 396 -5.91 -1.67 -3.09
CA VAL A 396 -6.13 -2.69 -4.14
C VAL A 396 -7.47 -3.40 -3.96
N LEU A 397 -7.86 -3.75 -2.73
CA LEU A 397 -9.15 -4.37 -2.44
C LEU A 397 -10.33 -3.44 -2.76
N ASN A 398 -10.18 -2.13 -2.54
CA ASN A 398 -11.16 -1.13 -2.97
C ASN A 398 -11.29 -1.08 -4.50
N TRP A 399 -10.18 -1.17 -5.23
CA TRP A 399 -10.22 -1.29 -6.68
C TRP A 399 -10.90 -2.60 -7.11
N LEU A 400 -10.50 -3.75 -6.57
CA LEU A 400 -11.09 -5.06 -6.86
C LEU A 400 -12.61 -5.09 -6.58
N ASN A 401 -13.08 -4.45 -5.51
CA ASN A 401 -14.50 -4.34 -5.21
C ASN A 401 -15.27 -3.66 -6.36
N LEU A 402 -14.68 -2.62 -6.96
CA LEU A 402 -15.28 -1.79 -8.02
C LEU A 402 -15.00 -2.28 -9.45
N VAL A 403 -14.26 -3.37 -9.62
CA VAL A 403 -14.10 -4.02 -10.91
C VAL A 403 -15.42 -4.71 -11.28
N GLU A 404 -15.87 -4.52 -12.52
CA GLU A 404 -17.05 -5.20 -13.05
C GLU A 404 -16.74 -6.70 -13.22
N GLY A 405 -17.65 -7.56 -12.78
CA GLY A 405 -17.66 -8.96 -13.22
C GLY A 405 -18.18 -8.98 -14.65
N VAL A 406 -17.36 -9.42 -15.61
CA VAL A 406 -17.74 -9.51 -17.03
C VAL A 406 -18.80 -10.58 -17.24
#